data_AF-A0A9D2I9P9-F1
#
_entry.id   AF-A0A9D2I9P9-F1
#
_cell.length_a   1.000
_cell.length_b   1.000
_cell.length_c   1.000
_cell.angle_alpha   90.00
_cell.angle_beta   90.00
_cell.angle_gamma   90.00
#
_symmetry.space_group_name_H-M   'P 1'
#
loop_
_entity.id
_entity.type
_entity.pdbx_description
1 polymer ?
#
loop_
_entity_poly.entity_id
_entity_poly.type
_entity_poly.pdbx_seq_one_letter_code
_entity_poly.pdbx_strand_id
1 'polypeptide(L)'
;MIIDIIDLTDAEYSDLSAVQMAMVREAQEKKNKILAETEQQKEEYLSMLVSNNTAHNTFYALTKARLDADAEEQIAAVKDDLDYQLAYEALGSEGDENGPYRYPENPNYNLTPSQRFLVVRNYYMQSTEDPDARLAAYAKDTLARQYLGEFYVTLYDLLAAYC
;
A
#
# COMPACT_ATOMS: atom_id res chain seq x y z
N MET A 1 -16.74 -13.91 -5.61
CA MET A 1 -15.82 -13.06 -6.38
C MET A 1 -14.46 -13.73 -6.32
N ILE A 2 -13.85 -14.03 -7.45
CA ILE A 2 -12.48 -14.56 -7.52
C ILE A 2 -11.57 -13.32 -7.65
N ILE A 3 -10.53 -13.25 -6.82
CA ILE A 3 -9.53 -12.18 -6.86
C ILE A 3 -8.29 -12.75 -7.54
N ASP A 4 -7.93 -12.19 -8.68
CA ASP A 4 -6.86 -12.65 -9.56
C ASP A 4 -6.11 -11.47 -10.22
N ILE A 5 -6.25 -10.27 -9.65
CA ILE A 5 -5.49 -9.08 -10.05
C ILE A 5 -4.02 -9.18 -9.59
N ILE A 6 -3.77 -9.85 -8.46
CA ILE A 6 -2.45 -10.21 -7.98
C ILE A 6 -2.42 -11.73 -7.76
N ASP A 7 -1.27 -12.33 -8.06
CA ASP A 7 -1.01 -13.75 -7.83
C ASP A 7 -0.55 -13.94 -6.37
N LEU A 8 -1.53 -14.01 -5.46
CA LEU A 8 -1.31 -14.27 -4.04
C LEU A 8 -1.96 -15.61 -3.67
N THR A 9 -1.30 -16.37 -2.80
CA THR A 9 -1.87 -17.57 -2.20
C THR A 9 -2.91 -17.23 -1.13
N ASP A 10 -3.84 -18.15 -0.84
CA ASP A 10 -4.88 -17.95 0.18
C ASP A 10 -4.33 -17.60 1.58
N ALA A 11 -3.10 -18.04 1.88
CA ALA A 11 -2.39 -17.71 3.12
C ALA A 11 -1.93 -16.24 3.11
N GLU A 12 -1.32 -15.78 2.01
CA GLU A 12 -0.86 -14.40 1.85
C GLU A 12 -2.03 -13.41 1.85
N TYR A 13 -3.21 -13.81 1.35
CA TYR A 13 -4.44 -13.03 1.48
C TYR A 13 -4.94 -12.87 2.92
N SER A 14 -4.69 -13.86 3.78
CA SER A 14 -5.14 -13.85 5.17
C SER A 14 -4.28 -12.95 6.05
N ASP A 15 -3.05 -12.67 5.62
CA ASP A 15 -2.09 -11.80 6.31
C ASP A 15 -2.25 -10.31 5.94
N LEU A 16 -3.07 -9.99 4.93
CA LEU A 16 -3.33 -8.61 4.52
C LEU A 16 -4.16 -7.85 5.56
N SER A 17 -3.79 -6.59 5.78
CA SER A 17 -4.55 -5.66 6.61
C SER A 17 -5.95 -5.42 6.02
N ALA A 18 -6.91 -4.98 6.85
CA ALA A 18 -8.26 -4.65 6.37
C ALA A 18 -8.25 -3.56 5.28
N VAL A 19 -7.25 -2.67 5.30
CA VAL A 19 -7.06 -1.61 4.31
C VAL A 19 -6.48 -2.17 3.02
N GLN A 20 -5.41 -2.98 3.11
CA GLN A 20 -4.82 -3.67 1.95
C GLN A 20 -5.85 -4.55 1.24
N MET A 21 -6.68 -5.28 1.99
CA MET A 21 -7.78 -6.08 1.44
C MET A 21 -8.82 -5.23 0.70
N ALA A 22 -9.12 -4.02 1.17
CA ALA A 22 -10.03 -3.11 0.47
C ALA A 22 -9.43 -2.61 -0.85
N MET A 23 -8.14 -2.27 -0.87
CA MET A 23 -7.41 -1.86 -2.08
C MET A 23 -7.42 -2.97 -3.14
N VAL A 24 -7.12 -4.20 -2.75
CA VAL A 24 -7.11 -5.34 -3.66
C VAL A 24 -8.51 -5.60 -4.24
N ARG A 25 -9.57 -5.47 -3.42
CA ARG A 25 -10.96 -5.60 -3.90
C ARG A 25 -11.32 -4.51 -4.91
N GLU A 26 -10.96 -3.26 -4.64
CA GLU A 26 -11.22 -2.15 -5.57
C GLU A 26 -10.51 -2.37 -6.91
N ALA A 27 -9.25 -2.80 -6.88
CA ALA A 27 -8.50 -3.11 -8.09
C ALA A 27 -9.12 -4.28 -8.87
N GLN A 28 -9.61 -5.31 -8.18
CA GLN A 28 -10.33 -6.41 -8.83
C GLN A 28 -11.64 -5.93 -9.48
N GLU A 29 -12.39 -5.04 -8.82
CA GLU A 29 -13.59 -4.45 -9.40
C GLU A 29 -13.28 -3.65 -10.67
N LYS A 30 -12.17 -2.89 -10.69
CA LYS A 30 -11.68 -2.19 -11.89
C LYS A 30 -11.34 -3.17 -13.02
N LYS A 31 -10.59 -4.24 -12.73
CA LYS A 31 -10.28 -5.31 -13.72
C LYS A 31 -11.55 -5.91 -14.31
N ASN A 32 -12.51 -6.29 -13.46
CA ASN A 32 -13.77 -6.87 -13.89
C ASN A 32 -14.57 -5.92 -14.79
N LYS A 33 -14.54 -4.62 -14.47
CA LYS A 33 -15.19 -3.59 -15.28
C LYS A 33 -14.53 -3.46 -16.65
N ILE A 34 -13.20 -3.40 -16.73
CA ILE A 34 -12.45 -3.34 -17.99
C ILE A 34 -12.80 -4.53 -18.89
N LEU A 35 -12.82 -5.74 -18.33
CA LEU A 35 -13.17 -6.95 -19.08
C LEU A 35 -14.62 -6.90 -19.59
N ALA A 36 -15.57 -6.48 -18.75
CA ALA A 36 -16.97 -6.34 -19.16
C ALA A 36 -17.17 -5.32 -20.28
N GLU A 37 -16.52 -4.15 -20.18
CA GLU A 37 -16.56 -3.11 -21.20
C GLU A 37 -15.92 -3.60 -22.52
N THR A 38 -14.83 -4.35 -22.43
CA THR A 38 -14.14 -4.92 -23.59
C THR A 38 -15.01 -5.96 -24.31
N GLU A 39 -15.69 -6.83 -23.58
CA GLU A 39 -16.64 -7.79 -24.17
C GLU A 39 -17.83 -7.08 -24.82
N GLN A 40 -18.39 -6.05 -24.18
CA GLN A 40 -19.45 -5.25 -24.78
C GLN A 40 -18.99 -4.61 -26.10
N GLN A 41 -17.78 -4.03 -26.14
CA GLN A 41 -17.23 -3.44 -27.36
C GLN A 41 -17.04 -4.46 -28.49
N LYS A 42 -16.64 -5.70 -28.15
CA LYS A 42 -16.54 -6.79 -29.15
C LYS A 42 -17.92 -7.16 -29.71
N GLU A 43 -18.94 -7.26 -28.87
CA GLU A 43 -20.31 -7.57 -29.28
C GLU A 43 -20.92 -6.47 -30.15
N GLU A 44 -20.71 -5.21 -29.80
CA GLU A 44 -21.13 -4.05 -30.59
C GLU A 44 -20.44 -4.03 -31.96
N TYR A 45 -19.13 -4.28 -31.98
CA TYR A 45 -18.37 -4.35 -33.23
C TYR A 45 -18.84 -5.52 -34.12
N LEU A 46 -19.08 -6.70 -33.54
CA LEU A 46 -19.64 -7.83 -34.28
C LEU A 46 -21.01 -7.49 -34.87
N SER A 47 -21.89 -6.89 -34.07
CA SER A 47 -23.24 -6.49 -34.50
C SER A 47 -23.18 -5.48 -35.66
N MET A 48 -22.24 -4.53 -35.62
CA MET A 48 -21.99 -3.58 -36.71
C MET A 48 -21.48 -4.27 -37.98
N LEU A 49 -20.62 -5.28 -37.86
CA LEU A 49 -20.14 -6.02 -39.04
C LEU A 49 -21.25 -6.87 -39.66
N VAL A 50 -22.12 -7.47 -38.84
CA VAL A 50 -23.27 -8.25 -39.30
C VAL A 50 -24.28 -7.35 -40.01
N SER A 51 -24.62 -6.18 -39.45
CA SER A 51 -25.57 -5.24 -40.07
C SER A 51 -25.05 -4.71 -41.42
N ASN A 52 -23.74 -4.56 -41.56
CA ASN A 52 -23.08 -4.17 -42.81
C ASN A 52 -22.74 -5.35 -43.73
N ASN A 53 -23.15 -6.58 -43.40
CA ASN A 53 -22.87 -7.81 -44.16
C ASN A 53 -21.37 -8.06 -44.44
N THR A 54 -20.49 -7.62 -43.53
CA THR A 54 -19.02 -7.73 -43.63
C THR A 54 -18.41 -8.62 -42.53
N ALA A 55 -19.23 -9.33 -41.77
CA ALA A 55 -18.82 -10.18 -40.63
C ALA A 55 -17.83 -11.30 -40.99
N HIS A 56 -17.74 -11.71 -42.25
CA HIS A 56 -16.82 -12.76 -42.71
C HIS A 56 -15.39 -12.27 -42.98
N ASN A 57 -15.11 -10.98 -42.83
CA ASN A 57 -13.76 -10.44 -43.04
C ASN A 57 -12.83 -10.68 -41.84
N THR A 58 -11.53 -10.75 -42.13
CA THR A 58 -10.44 -10.83 -41.13
C THR A 58 -10.41 -9.64 -40.16
N PHE A 59 -11.12 -8.55 -40.46
CA PHE A 59 -11.26 -7.37 -39.62
C PHE A 59 -11.83 -7.68 -38.23
N TYR A 60 -12.74 -8.65 -38.10
CA TYR A 60 -13.27 -9.01 -36.78
C TYR A 60 -12.18 -9.56 -35.86
N ALA A 61 -11.38 -10.51 -36.35
CA ALA A 61 -10.31 -11.11 -35.58
C ALA A 61 -9.22 -10.10 -35.20
N LEU A 62 -8.85 -9.20 -36.13
CA LEU A 62 -7.86 -8.15 -35.86
C LEU A 62 -8.35 -7.16 -34.81
N THR A 63 -9.58 -6.68 -34.93
CA THR A 63 -10.15 -5.74 -33.96
C THR A 63 -10.32 -6.38 -32.59
N LYS A 64 -10.75 -7.64 -32.53
CA LYS A 64 -10.84 -8.40 -31.28
C LYS A 64 -9.47 -8.48 -30.59
N ALA A 65 -8.43 -8.87 -31.33
CA ALA A 65 -7.07 -8.97 -30.78
C ALA A 65 -6.54 -7.62 -30.30
N ARG A 66 -6.88 -6.52 -30.98
CA ARG A 66 -6.54 -5.16 -30.51
C ARG A 66 -7.26 -4.82 -29.21
N LEU A 67 -8.56 -5.05 -29.13
CA LEU A 67 -9.35 -4.78 -27.91
C LEU A 67 -8.85 -5.62 -26.73
N ASP A 68 -8.46 -6.87 -26.97
CA ASP A 68 -7.83 -7.73 -25.97
C ASP A 68 -6.50 -7.14 -25.47
N ALA A 69 -5.63 -6.68 -26.38
CA ALA A 69 -4.36 -6.05 -26.02
C ALA A 69 -4.54 -4.73 -25.25
N ASP A 70 -5.50 -3.89 -25.66
CA ASP A 70 -5.81 -2.63 -24.98
C ASP A 70 -6.34 -2.90 -23.56
N ALA A 71 -7.12 -3.96 -23.37
CA ALA A 71 -7.61 -4.38 -22.05
C ALA A 71 -6.48 -4.91 -21.17
N GLU A 72 -5.56 -5.70 -21.72
CA GLU A 72 -4.38 -6.19 -21.00
C GLU A 72 -3.49 -5.04 -20.52
N GLU A 73 -3.27 -4.02 -21.35
CA GLU A 73 -2.49 -2.82 -20.97
C GLU A 73 -3.17 -2.06 -19.82
N GLN A 74 -4.50 -1.89 -19.87
CA GLN A 74 -5.24 -1.23 -18.79
C GLN A 74 -5.21 -2.05 -17.49
N ILE A 75 -5.33 -3.37 -17.57
CA ILE A 75 -5.24 -4.25 -16.40
C ILE A 75 -3.83 -4.22 -15.81
N ALA A 76 -2.79 -4.17 -16.65
CA ALA A 76 -1.41 -4.01 -16.19
C ALA A 76 -1.22 -2.69 -15.44
N ALA A 77 -1.75 -1.58 -15.94
CA ALA A 77 -1.71 -0.30 -15.25
C ALA A 77 -2.43 -0.32 -13.89
N VAL A 78 -3.58 -0.99 -13.80
CA VAL A 78 -4.29 -1.19 -12.52
C VAL A 78 -3.46 -2.02 -11.54
N LYS A 79 -2.78 -3.05 -12.03
CA LYS A 79 -1.88 -3.88 -11.22
C LYS A 79 -0.69 -3.07 -10.71
N ASP A 80 -0.03 -2.30 -11.58
CA ASP A 80 1.12 -1.47 -11.20
C ASP A 80 0.74 -0.40 -10.15
N ASP A 81 -0.44 0.22 -10.29
CA ASP A 81 -0.97 1.17 -9.30
C ASP A 81 -1.25 0.49 -7.95
N LEU A 82 -1.83 -0.71 -7.97
CA LEU A 82 -2.07 -1.50 -6.77
C LEU A 82 -0.76 -1.92 -6.09
N ASP A 83 0.23 -2.39 -6.84
CA ASP A 83 1.54 -2.76 -6.33
C ASP A 83 2.22 -1.54 -5.67
N TYR A 84 2.11 -0.36 -6.28
CA TYR A 84 2.61 0.89 -5.70
C TYR A 84 1.85 1.28 -4.42
N GLN A 85 0.53 1.17 -4.40
CA GLN A 85 -0.30 1.49 -3.24
C GLN A 85 -0.04 0.54 -2.07
N LEU A 86 0.09 -0.76 -2.34
CA LEU A 86 0.43 -1.76 -1.33
C LEU A 86 1.85 -1.54 -0.79
N ALA A 87 2.81 -1.24 -1.66
CA ALA A 87 4.16 -0.88 -1.22
C ALA A 87 4.12 0.38 -0.34
N TYR A 88 3.38 1.42 -0.73
CA TYR A 88 3.27 2.64 0.04
C TYR A 88 2.52 2.45 1.38
N GLU A 89 1.45 1.65 1.40
CA GLU A 89 0.73 1.32 2.63
C GLU A 89 1.60 0.46 3.54
N ALA A 90 2.37 -0.50 3.03
CA ALA A 90 3.36 -1.23 3.82
C ALA A 90 4.43 -0.30 4.43
N LEU A 91 4.74 0.82 3.77
CA LEU A 91 5.63 1.86 4.32
C LEU A 91 4.96 2.79 5.34
N GLY A 92 3.63 2.89 5.31
CA GLY A 92 2.83 3.80 6.17
C GLY A 92 2.08 3.09 7.30
N SER A 93 1.93 1.77 7.20
CA SER A 93 1.28 0.90 8.16
C SER A 93 2.30 0.50 9.20
N GLU A 94 2.20 1.18 10.33
CA GLU A 94 3.02 1.01 11.52
C GLU A 94 4.42 1.61 11.39
N GLY A 95 5.01 1.94 12.54
CA GLY A 95 6.42 2.32 12.61
C GLY A 95 7.30 1.12 12.29
N ASP A 96 7.21 0.60 11.07
CA ASP A 96 8.08 -0.43 10.55
C ASP A 96 9.47 0.17 10.51
N GLU A 97 10.32 -0.43 11.32
CA GLU A 97 11.73 -0.14 11.37
C GLU A 97 12.32 -0.25 9.95
N ASN A 98 11.74 -0.96 8.98
CA ASN A 98 12.29 -1.12 7.63
C ASN A 98 11.78 -0.15 6.55
N GLY A 99 10.94 0.84 6.89
CA GLY A 99 10.51 1.88 5.95
C GLY A 99 11.58 2.96 5.66
N PRO A 100 11.36 3.87 4.69
CA PRO A 100 12.29 4.97 4.38
C PRO A 100 12.40 5.97 5.55
N TYR A 101 11.42 5.95 6.45
CA TYR A 101 11.43 6.75 7.67
C TYR A 101 11.88 5.91 8.85
N ARG A 102 13.05 6.23 9.40
CA ARG A 102 13.58 5.64 10.64
C ARG A 102 13.87 6.74 11.63
N TYR A 103 13.53 6.53 12.90
CA TYR A 103 14.09 7.36 13.96
C TYR A 103 15.45 6.79 14.36
N PRO A 104 16.52 7.59 14.48
CA PRO A 104 16.58 9.05 14.33
C PRO A 104 16.93 9.57 12.91
N GLU A 105 17.27 8.71 11.94
CA GLU A 105 17.90 9.12 10.66
C GLU A 105 16.97 9.89 9.71
N ASN A 106 15.70 9.53 9.64
CA ASN A 106 14.64 10.15 8.83
C ASN A 106 13.28 10.07 9.55
N PRO A 107 13.00 10.95 10.51
CA PRO A 107 11.79 10.89 11.33
C PRO A 107 10.50 11.20 10.53
N ASN A 108 9.47 10.38 10.71
CA ASN A 108 8.19 10.53 10.01
C ASN A 108 7.30 11.60 10.67
N TYR A 109 7.18 12.78 10.06
CA TYR A 109 6.31 13.86 10.55
C TYR A 109 4.85 13.75 10.09
N ASN A 110 4.48 12.73 9.32
CA ASN A 110 3.08 12.47 8.97
C ASN A 110 2.35 11.65 10.06
N LEU A 111 3.09 11.02 10.97
CA LEU A 111 2.53 10.31 12.11
C LEU A 111 1.82 11.25 13.08
N THR A 112 0.76 10.75 13.72
CA THR A 112 0.10 11.44 14.83
C THR A 112 1.04 11.53 16.05
N PRO A 113 0.86 12.51 16.95
CA PRO A 113 1.71 12.66 18.14
C PRO A 113 1.82 11.38 18.98
N SER A 114 0.71 10.64 19.14
CA SER A 114 0.67 9.37 19.87
C SER A 114 1.47 8.26 19.18
N GLN A 115 1.48 8.21 17.84
CA GLN A 115 2.29 7.25 17.09
C GLN A 115 3.78 7.58 17.18
N ARG A 116 4.15 8.86 17.06
CA ARG A 116 5.55 9.31 17.22
C ARG A 116 6.10 8.93 18.60
N PHE A 117 5.27 9.05 19.63
CA PHE A 117 5.60 8.62 20.99
C PHE A 117 6.00 7.14 21.05
N LEU A 118 5.23 6.25 20.40
CA LEU A 118 5.53 4.82 20.38
C LEU A 118 6.82 4.52 19.61
N VAL A 119 7.05 5.18 18.48
CA VAL A 119 8.29 5.02 17.68
C VAL A 119 9.52 5.37 18.51
N VAL A 120 9.53 6.55 19.15
CA VAL A 120 10.68 7.00 19.95
C VAL A 120 10.85 6.11 21.19
N ARG A 121 9.76 5.73 21.86
CA ARG A 121 9.81 4.78 22.99
C ARG A 121 10.45 3.47 22.57
N ASN A 122 9.98 2.86 21.48
CA ASN A 122 10.47 1.56 21.01
C ASN A 122 11.96 1.64 20.66
N TYR A 123 12.39 2.68 19.96
CA TYR A 123 13.80 2.92 19.67
C TYR A 123 14.65 2.91 20.95
N TYR A 124 14.29 3.68 21.98
CA TYR A 124 15.07 3.73 23.21
C TYR A 124 15.00 2.43 24.01
N MET A 125 13.86 1.74 24.01
CA MET A 125 13.72 0.44 24.68
C MET A 125 14.54 -0.67 24.00
N GLN A 126 14.73 -0.62 22.69
CA GLN A 126 15.53 -1.59 21.93
C GLN A 126 17.02 -1.23 21.87
N SER A 127 17.35 0.07 21.88
CA SER A 127 18.72 0.55 21.70
C SER A 127 19.67 0.14 22.83
N THR A 128 19.17 -0.05 24.05
CA THR A 128 19.96 -0.35 25.24
C THR A 128 19.08 -0.97 26.32
N GLU A 129 19.55 -2.04 26.94
CA GLU A 129 18.87 -2.72 28.05
C GLU A 129 19.00 -1.99 29.39
N ASP A 130 20.12 -1.27 29.60
CA ASP A 130 20.43 -0.50 30.81
C ASP A 130 19.51 0.74 30.95
N PRO A 131 18.64 0.80 31.99
CA PRO A 131 17.72 1.91 32.20
C PRO A 131 18.40 3.26 32.39
N ASP A 132 19.50 3.32 33.15
CA ASP A 132 20.19 4.57 33.45
C ASP A 132 20.87 5.14 32.20
N ALA A 133 21.52 4.28 31.41
CA ALA A 133 22.13 4.66 30.14
C ALA A 133 21.07 5.12 29.13
N ARG A 134 19.90 4.47 29.10
CA ARG A 134 18.77 4.86 28.23
C ARG A 134 18.23 6.25 28.59
N LEU A 135 18.00 6.51 29.87
CA LEU A 135 17.51 7.81 30.32
C LEU A 135 18.53 8.92 30.02
N ALA A 136 19.82 8.66 30.24
CA ALA A 136 20.88 9.62 29.94
C ALA A 136 21.03 9.90 28.44
N ALA A 137 20.82 8.90 27.58
CA ALA A 137 20.82 9.06 26.12
C ALA A 137 19.63 9.91 25.67
N TYR A 138 18.42 9.56 26.13
CA TYR A 138 17.20 10.30 25.82
C TYR A 138 17.27 11.76 26.29
N ALA A 139 17.81 12.02 27.49
CA ALA A 139 17.94 13.36 28.05
C ALA A 139 18.79 14.32 27.19
N LYS A 140 19.69 13.77 26.37
CA LYS A 140 20.59 14.53 25.49
C LYS A 140 20.06 14.67 24.06
N ASP A 141 18.93 14.03 23.75
CA ASP A 141 18.39 13.97 22.40
C ASP A 141 17.53 15.20 22.08
N THR A 142 18.12 16.14 21.35
CA THR A 142 17.43 17.35 20.90
C THR A 142 16.41 17.08 19.80
N LEU A 143 16.57 15.98 19.03
CA LEU A 143 15.62 15.60 17.99
C LEU A 143 14.34 15.08 18.64
N ALA A 144 14.45 14.19 19.63
CA ALA A 144 13.30 13.68 20.38
C ALA A 144 12.46 14.82 20.97
N ARG A 145 13.14 15.85 21.51
CA ARG A 145 12.49 17.03 22.09
C ARG A 145 11.66 17.82 21.06
N GLN A 146 12.16 17.98 19.85
CA GLN A 146 11.43 18.66 18.77
C GLN A 146 10.35 17.76 18.17
N TYR A 147 10.63 16.46 18.05
CA TYR A 147 9.79 15.49 17.37
C TYR A 147 8.53 15.11 18.18
N LEU A 148 8.69 15.01 19.51
CA LEU A 148 7.60 14.68 20.45
C LEU A 148 6.89 15.92 21.02
N GLY A 149 7.56 17.08 21.05
CA GLY A 149 7.01 18.31 21.61
C GLY A 149 6.57 18.13 23.07
N GLU A 150 5.28 18.30 23.34
CA GLU A 150 4.69 18.18 24.69
C GLU A 150 4.83 16.76 25.28
N PHE A 151 4.88 15.74 24.43
CA PHE A 151 5.03 14.34 24.84
C PHE A 151 6.47 13.96 25.21
N TYR A 152 7.43 14.89 25.05
CA TYR A 152 8.82 14.62 25.43
C TYR A 152 8.96 14.37 26.93
N VAL A 153 8.30 15.18 27.75
CA VAL A 153 8.35 15.10 29.21
C VAL A 153 7.67 13.83 29.70
N THR A 154 6.53 13.46 29.11
CA THR A 154 5.82 12.24 29.50
C THR A 154 6.64 10.98 29.21
N LEU A 155 7.37 10.94 28.09
CA LEU A 155 8.27 9.82 27.81
C LEU A 155 9.48 9.82 28.75
N TYR A 156 9.99 11.00 29.12
CA TYR A 156 11.07 11.12 30.10
C TYR A 156 10.68 10.48 31.44
N ASP A 157 9.52 10.87 31.98
CA ASP A 157 9.01 10.36 33.26
C ASP A 157 8.75 8.85 33.20
N LEU A 158 8.27 8.36 32.05
CA LEU A 158 8.05 6.94 31.82
C LEU A 158 9.37 6.15 31.80
N LEU A 159 10.41 6.66 31.12
CA LEU A 159 11.72 6.02 31.09
C LEU A 159 12.41 6.05 32.47
N ALA A 160 12.26 7.16 33.20
CA ALA A 160 12.77 7.30 34.56
C ALA A 160 12.12 6.32 35.54
N ALA A 161 10.85 5.96 35.33
CA ALA A 161 10.15 4.96 36.16
C ALA A 161 10.71 3.53 36.02
N TYR A 162 11.52 3.25 34.99
CA TYR A 162 12.20 1.95 34.82
C TYR A 162 13.60 1.92 35.45
N CYS A 163 14.10 3.04 35.98
CA CYS A 163 15.41 3.15 36.64
C CYS A 163 15.30 2.81 38.13
#